data_AF-A0A1J7C381-F1
#
_entry.id   AF-A0A1J7C381-F1
#
_cell.length_a   1.000
_cell.length_b   1.000
_cell.length_c   1.000
_cell.angle_alpha   90.00
_cell.angle_beta   90.00
_cell.angle_gamma   90.00
#
_symmetry.space_group_name_H-M   'P 1'
#
loop_
_entity.id
_entity.type
_entity.pdbx_description
1 polymer ?
#
loop_
_entity_poly.entity_id
_entity_poly.type
_entity_poly.pdbx_seq_one_letter_code
_entity_poly.pdbx_strand_id
1 'polypeptide(L)'
;MDKLSIQRLKKTLAYLESKQRELKRQSENDTRSIESMIKYLKKDMLEQFKLTDYDIYIKNEMINTETFIRSVKNIIDDHSS
;
A
#
# COMPACT_ATOMS: atom_id res chain seq x y z
N MET A 1 -9.42 12.86 -4.43
CA MET A 1 -9.87 11.98 -3.33
C MET A 1 -10.46 12.82 -2.19
N ASP A 2 -11.55 12.40 -1.54
CA ASP A 2 -12.11 13.16 -0.41
C ASP A 2 -11.30 12.96 0.89
N LYS A 3 -11.50 13.84 1.88
CA LYS A 3 -10.76 13.85 3.14
C LYS A 3 -10.90 12.55 3.95
N LEU A 4 -12.08 11.93 3.95
CA LEU A 4 -12.32 10.68 4.66
C LEU A 4 -11.59 9.52 3.97
N SER A 5 -11.63 9.50 2.64
CA SER A 5 -10.87 8.55 1.82
C SER A 5 -9.36 8.67 2.04
N ILE A 6 -8.81 9.89 2.11
CA ILE A 6 -7.39 10.12 2.44
C ILE A 6 -7.05 9.60 3.84
N GLN A 7 -7.89 9.86 4.85
CA GLN A 7 -7.66 9.33 6.21
C GLN A 7 -7.68 7.81 6.25
N ARG A 8 -8.62 7.17 5.55
CA ARG A 8 -8.69 5.71 5.44
C ARG A 8 -7.46 5.16 4.71
N LEU A 9 -7.04 5.80 3.61
CA LEU A 9 -5.85 5.41 2.86
C LEU A 9 -4.59 5.49 3.73
N LYS A 10 -4.41 6.57 4.52
CA LYS A 10 -3.31 6.71 5.49
C LYS A 10 -3.27 5.56 6.50
N LYS A 11 -4.43 5.14 7.02
CA LYS A 11 -4.52 4.01 7.97
C LYS A 11 -4.14 2.67 7.30
N THR A 12 -4.67 2.40 6.10
CA THR A 12 -4.35 1.18 5.37
C THR A 12 -2.88 1.14 4.97
N LEU A 13 -2.30 2.27 4.55
CA LEU A 13 -0.89 2.41 4.24
C LEU A 13 0.00 2.11 5.47
N ALA A 14 -0.32 2.69 6.63
CA ALA A 14 0.43 2.42 7.86
C ALA A 14 0.41 0.93 8.25
N TYR A 15 -0.70 0.24 7.99
CA TYR A 15 -0.81 -1.19 8.22
C TYR A 15 0.02 -2.01 7.23
N LEU A 16 -0.02 -1.65 5.94
CA LEU A 16 0.83 -2.25 4.90
C LEU A 16 2.33 -2.11 5.24
N GLU A 17 2.77 -0.92 5.67
CA GLU A 17 4.14 -0.69 6.11
C GLU A 17 4.52 -1.54 7.32
N SER A 18 3.61 -1.71 8.27
CA SER A 18 3.82 -2.58 9.43
C SER A 18 4.07 -4.03 8.99
N LYS A 19 3.26 -4.55 8.06
CA LYS A 19 3.43 -5.90 7.52
C LYS A 19 4.69 -6.06 6.68
N GLN A 20 5.08 -5.04 5.91
CA GLN A 20 6.35 -5.07 5.19
C GLN A 20 7.55 -5.09 6.16
N ARG A 21 7.49 -4.34 7.28
CA ARG A 21 8.54 -4.40 8.32
C ARG A 21 8.57 -5.75 9.02
N GLU A 22 7.42 -6.34 9.30
CA GLU A 22 7.29 -7.67 9.89
C GLU A 22 7.94 -8.72 8.97
N LEU A 23 7.61 -8.70 7.67
CA LEU A 23 8.19 -9.59 6.66
C LEU A 23 9.72 -9.49 6.63
N LYS A 24 10.27 -8.27 6.59
CA LYS A 24 11.73 -8.03 6.57
C LYS A 24 12.49 -8.55 7.79
N ARG A 25 11.80 -8.70 8.93
CA ARG A 25 12.42 -9.15 10.19
C ARG A 25 12.42 -10.67 10.34
N GLN A 26 11.74 -11.40 9.47
CA GLN A 26 11.74 -12.86 9.53
C GLN A 26 12.96 -13.43 8.80
N SER A 27 13.80 -14.17 9.53
CA SER A 27 14.94 -14.89 8.96
C SER A 27 14.65 -16.36 8.66
N GLU A 28 13.69 -17.00 9.35
CA GLU A 28 13.55 -18.47 9.35
C GLU A 28 12.09 -19.00 9.44
N ASN A 29 11.07 -18.14 9.38
CA ASN A 29 9.66 -18.53 9.54
C ASN A 29 8.88 -18.56 8.21
N ASP A 30 7.75 -19.28 8.20
CA ASP A 30 6.79 -19.29 7.08
C ASP A 30 6.14 -17.91 6.92
N THR A 31 6.61 -17.15 5.93
CA THR A 31 6.16 -15.79 5.61
C THR A 31 4.90 -15.75 4.76
N ARG A 32 4.37 -16.88 4.28
CA ARG A 32 3.29 -16.94 3.27
C ARG A 32 2.04 -16.17 3.69
N SER A 33 1.73 -16.17 4.99
CA SER A 33 0.58 -15.45 5.54
C SER A 33 0.75 -13.92 5.45
N ILE A 34 1.95 -13.42 5.75
CA ILE A 34 2.28 -12.00 5.68
C ILE A 34 2.36 -11.55 4.22
N GLU A 35 2.97 -12.34 3.35
CA GLU A 35 3.04 -12.05 1.91
C GLU A 35 1.64 -11.99 1.28
N SER A 36 0.76 -12.93 1.64
CA SER A 36 -0.65 -12.93 1.21
C SER A 36 -1.39 -11.70 1.73
N MET A 37 -1.14 -11.31 2.99
CA MET A 37 -1.73 -10.10 3.57
C MET A 37 -1.26 -8.84 2.83
N ILE A 38 0.04 -8.71 2.56
CA ILE A 38 0.61 -7.60 1.79
C ILE A 38 0.00 -7.55 0.38
N LYS A 39 -0.11 -8.70 -0.30
CA LYS A 39 -0.73 -8.79 -1.63
C LYS A 39 -2.20 -8.34 -1.60
N TYR A 40 -2.96 -8.80 -0.61
CA TYR A 40 -4.34 -8.41 -0.41
C TYR A 40 -4.47 -6.91 -0.18
N LEU A 41 -3.69 -6.34 0.76
CA LEU A 41 -3.72 -4.92 1.09
C LEU A 41 -3.41 -4.04 -0.13
N LYS A 42 -2.39 -4.37 -0.92
CA LYS A 42 -2.07 -3.59 -2.13
C LYS A 42 -3.23 -3.60 -3.14
N LYS A 43 -3.87 -4.77 -3.33
CA LYS A 43 -5.03 -4.91 -4.23
C LYS A 43 -6.22 -4.10 -3.72
N ASP A 44 -6.53 -4.25 -2.44
CA ASP A 44 -7.62 -3.54 -1.77
C ASP A 44 -7.42 -2.02 -1.86
N MET A 45 -6.19 -1.55 -1.64
CA MET A 45 -5.85 -0.13 -1.78
C MET A 45 -6.09 0.38 -3.20
N LEU A 46 -5.66 -0.39 -4.22
CA LEU A 46 -5.83 -0.01 -5.61
C LEU A 46 -7.30 0.11 -6.01
N GLU A 47 -8.12 -0.84 -5.56
CA GLU A 47 -9.55 -0.91 -5.89
C GLU A 47 -10.39 0.09 -5.07
N GLN A 48 -10.26 0.12 -3.75
CA GLN A 48 -11.09 0.97 -2.88
C GLN A 48 -10.81 2.46 -3.07
N PHE A 49 -9.55 2.82 -3.31
CA PHE A 49 -9.14 4.23 -3.42
C PHE A 49 -8.91 4.66 -4.87
N LYS A 50 -9.16 3.77 -5.84
CA LYS A 50 -9.00 4.03 -7.28
C LYS A 50 -7.65 4.65 -7.61
N LEU A 51 -6.57 4.06 -7.09
CA LEU A 51 -5.24 4.67 -7.17
C LEU A 51 -4.74 4.87 -8.61
N THR A 52 -5.25 4.07 -9.55
CA THR A 52 -4.98 4.20 -10.99
C THR A 52 -5.50 5.49 -11.61
N ASP A 53 -6.47 6.16 -10.98
CA ASP A 53 -7.00 7.45 -11.43
C ASP A 53 -6.00 8.59 -11.14
N TYR A 54 -5.03 8.34 -10.25
CA TYR A 54 -4.02 9.31 -9.80
C TYR A 54 -2.63 8.97 -10.32
N ASP A 55 -2.29 7.69 -10.42
CA ASP A 55 -1.05 7.20 -11.01
C ASP A 55 -1.30 5.94 -11.83
N ILE A 56 -1.23 6.06 -13.16
CA ILE A 56 -1.46 4.95 -14.09
C ILE A 56 -0.40 3.84 -13.98
N TYR A 57 0.79 4.14 -13.44
CA TYR A 57 1.89 3.20 -13.32
C TYR A 57 1.86 2.42 -12.01
N ILE A 58 1.05 2.82 -11.03
CA ILE A 58 0.99 2.18 -9.71
C ILE A 58 0.65 0.69 -9.76
N LYS A 59 -0.08 0.27 -10.80
CA LYS A 59 -0.40 -1.15 -11.03
C LYS A 59 0.85 -1.99 -11.30
N ASN A 60 1.87 -1.41 -11.96
CA ASN A 60 3.13 -2.08 -12.24
C ASN A 60 3.97 -2.25 -10.97
N GLU A 61 3.76 -1.38 -9.98
CA GLU A 61 4.47 -1.39 -8.71
C GLU A 61 3.96 -2.44 -7.73
N MET A 62 2.84 -3.10 -8.03
CA MET A 62 2.29 -4.21 -7.25
C MET A 62 3.32 -5.34 -6.99
N ILE A 63 4.35 -5.45 -7.83
CA ILE A 63 5.46 -6.41 -7.67
C ILE A 63 6.38 -6.00 -6.51
N ASN A 64 6.71 -4.72 -6.38
CA ASN A 64 7.61 -4.21 -5.35
C ASN A 64 6.83 -3.39 -4.31
N THR A 65 6.65 -3.99 -3.13
CA THR A 65 5.89 -3.35 -2.04
C THR A 65 6.46 -2.00 -1.60
N GLU A 66 7.77 -1.78 -1.65
CA GLU A 66 8.38 -0.51 -1.24
C GLU A 66 8.12 0.59 -2.27
N THR A 67 8.24 0.27 -3.55
CA THR A 67 7.89 1.19 -4.64
C THR A 67 6.41 1.58 -4.54
N PHE A 68 5.53 0.58 -4.37
CA PHE A 68 4.09 0.81 -4.19
C PHE A 68 3.80 1.73 -2.99
N ILE A 69 4.42 1.47 -1.83
CA ILE A 69 4.27 2.31 -0.63
C ILE A 69 4.66 3.76 -0.93
N ARG A 70 5.77 3.98 -1.65
CA ARG A 70 6.22 5.33 -2.02
C ARG A 70 5.22 6.04 -2.92
N SER A 71 4.69 5.37 -3.93
CA SER A 71 3.74 6.01 -4.85
C SER A 71 2.40 6.32 -4.18
N VAL A 72 1.93 5.45 -3.27
CA VAL A 72 0.77 5.79 -2.43
C VAL A 72 1.02 7.02 -1.57
N LYS A 73 2.23 7.19 -0.98
CA LYS A 73 2.57 8.39 -0.21
C LYS A 73 2.51 9.64 -1.08
N ASN A 74 3.07 9.59 -2.28
CA ASN A 74 3.03 10.71 -3.22
C ASN A 74 1.59 11.12 -3.55
N ILE A 75 0.71 10.15 -3.87
CA ILE A 75 -0.72 10.41 -4.10
C ILE A 75 -1.38 11.07 -2.88
N ILE A 76 -1.07 10.59 -1.68
CA ILE A 76 -1.60 11.17 -0.45
C ILE A 76 -1.13 12.62 -0.30
N ASP A 77 0.14 12.90 -0.51
CA ASP A 77 0.75 14.22 -0.31
C ASP A 77 0.17 15.24 -1.32
N ASP A 78 0.01 14.84 -2.58
CA ASP A 78 -0.60 15.65 -3.65
C ASP A 78 -2.07 16.02 -3.38
N HIS A 79 -2.76 15.26 -2.51
CA HIS A 79 -4.17 15.46 -2.18
C HIS A 79 -4.43 15.85 -0.73
N SER A 80 -3.38 16.01 0.09
CA SER A 80 -3.49 16.44 1.49
C SER A 80 -3.30 17.95 1.68
N SER A 81 -3.07 18.70 0.59
CA SER A 81 -2.84 20.15 0.60
C SER A 81 -4.12 20.98 0.73
#